data_AF-A0AAV5VXN0-F1
#
_entry.id   AF-A0AAV5VXN0-F1
#
_cell.length_a   1.000
_cell.length_b   1.000
_cell.length_c   1.000
_cell.angle_alpha   90.00
_cell.angle_beta   90.00
_cell.angle_gamma   90.00
#
_symmetry.space_group_name_H-M   'P 1'
#
loop_
_entity.id
_entity.type
_entity.pdbx_description
1 polymer ?
#
loop_
_entity_poly.entity_id
_entity_poly.type
_entity_poly.pdbx_seq_one_letter_code
_entity_poly.pdbx_strand_id
1 'polypeptide(L)'
;AESVFYDLPIMLRTRPYWEFQFVGPRNVPLFDENFPYRYRNNLQLRWELCRARYRLTAVHDLFVYHTLDARTDKDDPTNKRNIKAENKPKYYRALRLFNNRMNVLYPKTGARCPLLTTRSN
;
A
#
# COMPACT_ATOMS: atom_id res chain seq x y z
N ALA A 1 5.29 -11.06 27.41
CA ALA A 1 4.39 -10.04 26.85
C ALA A 1 3.57 -10.69 25.74
N GLU A 2 2.25 -10.61 25.77
CA GLU A 2 1.43 -11.07 24.65
C GLU A 2 1.64 -10.14 23.44
N SER A 3 1.88 -10.72 22.27
CA SER A 3 2.03 -9.94 21.04
C SER A 3 0.65 -9.50 20.55
N VAL A 4 0.41 -8.19 20.53
CA VAL A 4 -0.83 -7.62 19.99
C VAL A 4 -0.71 -7.53 18.48
N PHE A 5 -1.54 -8.30 17.77
CA PHE A 5 -1.58 -8.27 16.31
C PHE A 5 -2.68 -7.35 15.80
N TYR A 6 -2.33 -6.51 14.82
CA TYR A 6 -3.31 -5.70 14.10
C TYR A 6 -4.10 -6.55 13.11
N ASP A 7 -5.43 -6.33 13.06
CA ASP A 7 -6.29 -6.92 12.03
C ASP A 7 -6.17 -6.12 10.72
N LEU A 8 -5.29 -6.59 9.84
CA LEU A 8 -5.07 -6.05 8.50
C LEU A 8 -6.38 -5.87 7.70
N PRO A 9 -7.27 -6.88 7.58
CA PRO A 9 -8.56 -6.71 6.94
C PRO A 9 -9.39 -5.52 7.45
N ILE A 10 -9.47 -5.32 8.77
CA ILE A 10 -10.18 -4.18 9.37
C ILE A 10 -9.46 -2.88 9.00
N MET A 11 -8.13 -2.81 9.18
CA MET A 11 -7.34 -1.61 8.84
C MET A 11 -7.43 -1.21 7.37
N LEU A 12 -7.47 -2.18 6.45
CA LEU A 12 -7.62 -1.90 5.02
C LEU A 12 -8.98 -1.28 4.68
N ARG A 13 -10.03 -1.59 5.44
CA ARG A 13 -11.38 -1.01 5.27
C ARG A 13 -11.49 0.37 5.93
N THR A 14 -10.98 0.52 7.14
CA THR A 14 -11.14 1.75 7.94
C THR A 14 -10.10 2.81 7.62
N ARG A 15 -8.88 2.40 7.24
CA ARG A 15 -7.75 3.28 6.92
C ARG A 15 -7.08 2.86 5.60
N PRO A 16 -7.80 2.96 4.46
CA PRO A 16 -7.29 2.52 3.16
C PRO A 16 -6.07 3.30 2.68
N TYR A 17 -5.89 4.55 3.15
CA TYR A 17 -4.80 5.43 2.72
C TYR A 17 -3.59 5.46 3.67
N TRP A 18 -3.71 4.88 4.86
CA TRP A 18 -2.63 4.89 5.85
C TRP A 18 -1.56 3.86 5.51
N GLU A 19 -0.35 4.30 5.17
CA GLU A 19 0.78 3.41 4.92
C GLU A 19 1.55 3.17 6.23
N PHE A 20 1.83 1.91 6.54
CA PHE A 20 2.71 1.57 7.64
C PHE A 20 4.14 1.39 7.13
N GLN A 21 5.10 1.90 7.89
CA GLN A 21 6.48 1.46 7.78
C GLN A 21 6.59 0.13 8.54
N PHE A 22 7.22 -0.88 7.94
CA PHE A 22 7.45 -2.16 8.61
C PHE A 22 8.83 -2.70 8.32
N VAL A 23 9.27 -3.56 9.24
CA VAL A 23 10.33 -4.52 9.02
C VAL A 23 9.68 -5.90 8.93
N GLY A 24 10.15 -6.73 8.01
CA GLY A 24 9.54 -8.03 7.76
C GLY A 24 10.56 -9.09 7.36
N PRO A 25 10.16 -10.37 7.39
CA PRO A 25 10.99 -11.48 6.95
C PRO A 25 11.26 -11.40 5.44
N ARG A 26 12.32 -12.09 4.97
CA ARG A 26 12.74 -12.08 3.56
C ARG A 26 11.70 -12.59 2.57
N ASN A 27 10.70 -13.33 3.04
CA ASN A 27 9.60 -13.87 2.22
C ASN A 27 8.42 -12.89 2.05
N VAL A 28 8.52 -11.68 2.60
CA VAL A 28 7.53 -10.62 2.33
C VAL A 28 7.48 -10.34 0.82
N PRO A 29 6.28 -10.28 0.22
CA PRO A 29 6.11 -9.91 -1.18
C PRO A 29 6.81 -8.59 -1.51
N LEU A 30 7.44 -8.54 -2.68
CA LEU A 30 8.11 -7.34 -3.15
C LEU A 30 7.11 -6.25 -3.51
N PHE A 31 7.60 -5.01 -3.49
CA PHE A 31 6.84 -3.88 -3.96
C PHE A 31 6.57 -3.99 -5.47
N ASP A 32 5.33 -3.82 -5.89
CA ASP A 32 4.93 -3.85 -7.29
C ASP A 32 5.18 -2.50 -7.96
N GLU A 33 6.33 -2.39 -8.65
CA GLU A 33 6.78 -1.19 -9.34
C GLU A 33 5.91 -0.79 -10.55
N ASN A 34 4.92 -1.60 -10.94
CA ASN A 34 3.97 -1.19 -11.98
C ASN A 34 3.01 -0.09 -11.50
N PHE A 35 2.87 0.11 -10.18
CA PHE A 35 2.06 1.18 -9.62
C PHE A 35 2.79 2.52 -9.72
N PRO A 36 2.24 3.50 -10.46
CA PRO A 36 2.97 4.73 -10.74
C PRO A 36 2.81 5.78 -9.62
N TYR A 37 3.91 6.43 -9.26
CA TYR A 37 3.91 7.69 -8.51
C TYR A 37 3.32 8.81 -9.39
N ARG A 38 2.45 9.75 -8.97
CA ARG A 38 1.90 10.11 -7.66
C ARG A 38 0.48 9.58 -7.43
N TYR A 39 0.04 8.56 -8.15
CA TYR A 39 -1.36 8.13 -8.09
C TYR A 39 -1.53 6.95 -7.14
N ARG A 40 -1.89 7.23 -5.88
CA ARG A 40 -2.13 6.21 -4.83
C ARG A 40 -1.00 5.19 -4.73
N ASN A 41 0.23 5.70 -4.83
CA ASN A 41 1.45 4.92 -4.67
C ASN A 41 1.48 4.29 -3.27
N ASN A 42 2.17 3.15 -3.13
CA ASN A 42 2.44 2.44 -1.87
C ASN A 42 1.28 1.71 -1.18
N LEU A 43 0.06 1.72 -1.74
CA LEU A 43 -1.05 1.01 -1.10
C LEU A 43 -1.03 -0.50 -1.36
N GLN A 44 -0.59 -0.93 -2.55
CA GLN A 44 -0.75 -2.31 -3.03
C GLN A 44 -0.17 -3.37 -2.09
N LEU A 45 0.99 -3.10 -1.50
CA LEU A 45 1.72 -4.07 -0.68
C LEU A 45 0.89 -4.48 0.55
N ARG A 46 0.12 -3.55 1.13
CA ARG A 46 -0.74 -3.85 2.28
C ARG A 46 -1.84 -4.84 1.94
N TRP A 47 -2.43 -4.71 0.75
CA TRP A 47 -3.43 -5.64 0.26
C TRP A 47 -2.81 -7.01 0.01
N GLU A 48 -1.62 -7.05 -0.60
CA GLU A 48 -0.93 -8.31 -0.83
C GLU A 48 -0.55 -9.00 0.48
N LEU A 49 -0.05 -8.27 1.47
CA LEU A 49 0.23 -8.80 2.81
C LEU A 49 -1.01 -9.39 3.47
N CYS A 50 -2.17 -8.72 3.36
CA CYS A 50 -3.44 -9.28 3.83
C CYS A 50 -3.78 -10.58 3.10
N ARG A 51 -3.69 -10.59 1.77
CA ARG A 51 -4.00 -11.76 0.93
C ARG A 51 -3.05 -12.93 1.21
N ALA A 52 -1.79 -12.64 1.52
CA ALA A 52 -0.78 -13.62 1.92
C ALA A 52 -0.85 -14.02 3.41
N ARG A 53 -1.88 -13.59 4.15
CA ARG A 53 -2.12 -13.90 5.58
C ARG A 53 -1.02 -13.45 6.53
N TYR A 54 -0.28 -12.40 6.18
CA TYR A 54 0.61 -11.76 7.15
C TYR A 54 -0.17 -11.14 8.30
N ARG A 55 0.51 -11.04 9.45
CA ARG A 55 0.04 -10.31 10.62
C ARG A 55 1.05 -9.22 10.95
N LEU A 56 0.56 -8.09 11.40
CA LEU A 56 1.40 -6.98 11.84
C LEU A 56 1.36 -6.90 13.36
N THR A 57 2.50 -6.61 13.96
CA THR A 57 2.63 -6.26 15.39
C THR A 57 3.40 -4.96 15.49
N ALA A 58 3.14 -4.18 16.54
CA ALA A 58 3.95 -3.01 16.81
C ALA A 58 5.36 -3.46 17.19
N VAL A 59 6.36 -2.78 16.63
CA VAL A 59 7.75 -2.91 17.09
C VAL A 59 7.95 -1.81 18.11
N HIS A 60 8.06 -2.20 19.38
CA HIS A 60 8.46 -1.29 20.44
C HIS A 60 9.95 -0.96 20.28
N ASP A 61 10.35 0.28 20.61
CA ASP A 61 11.74 0.76 20.57
C ASP A 61 12.39 0.91 19.18
N LEU A 62 11.59 1.12 18.13
CA LEU A 62 12.06 1.58 16.82
C LEU A 62 11.58 3.01 16.55
N PHE A 63 12.50 3.95 16.41
CA PHE A 63 12.18 5.32 16.00
C PHE A 63 12.74 5.59 14.60
N VAL A 64 11.87 6.00 13.68
CA VAL A 64 12.25 6.41 12.33
C VAL A 64 12.04 7.92 12.23
N TYR A 65 13.09 8.65 11.87
CA TYR A 65 13.00 10.07 11.57
C TYR A 65 13.25 10.28 10.08
N HIS A 66 12.52 11.22 9.50
CA HIS A 66 12.74 11.70 8.14
C HIS A 66 13.25 13.13 8.24
N THR A 67 14.45 13.40 7.74
CA THR A 67 14.92 14.77 7.53
C THR A 67 14.24 15.33 6.30
N LEU A 68 13.42 16.37 6.47
CA LEU A 68 12.90 17.14 5.35
C LEU A 68 13.93 18.22 5.03
N ASP A 69 14.46 18.23 3.81
CA ASP A 69 15.28 19.34 3.35
C ASP A 69 14.43 20.62 3.38
N ALA A 70 15.00 21.70 3.92
CA ALA A 70 14.36 23.00 3.95
C ALA A 70 14.01 23.40 2.50
N ARG A 71 12.71 23.53 2.22
CA ARG A 71 12.15 23.72 0.88
C ARG A 71 12.87 24.82 0.10
N THR A 72 13.63 24.45 -0.93
CA THR A 72 13.95 25.33 -2.05
C THR A 72 12.90 25.12 -3.13
N ASP A 73 11.84 25.92 -3.16
CA ASP A 73 10.99 26.33 -4.31
C ASP A 73 10.69 25.37 -5.50
N LYS A 74 10.78 24.04 -5.36
CA LYS A 74 10.64 23.08 -6.49
C LYS A 74 9.30 22.36 -6.56
N ASP A 75 8.34 22.72 -5.71
CA ASP A 75 7.15 21.91 -5.48
C ASP A 75 5.92 22.42 -6.27
N ASP A 76 6.07 22.60 -7.60
CA ASP A 76 5.01 23.13 -8.48
C ASP A 76 3.73 22.27 -8.46
N PRO A 77 2.62 22.77 -7.89
CA PRO A 77 1.35 22.03 -7.81
C PRO A 77 0.80 21.62 -9.18
N THR A 78 1.07 22.39 -10.23
CA THR A 78 0.59 22.13 -11.59
C THR A 78 1.28 20.90 -12.16
N ASN A 79 2.60 20.85 -12.10
CA ASN A 79 3.37 19.66 -12.47
C ASN A 79 2.93 18.41 -11.68
N LYS A 80 2.66 18.54 -10.36
CA LYS A 80 2.13 17.41 -9.56
C LYS A 80 0.80 16.88 -10.11
N ARG A 81 -0.11 17.79 -10.48
CA ARG A 81 -1.42 17.44 -11.04
C ARG A 81 -1.28 16.79 -12.42
N ASN A 82 -0.42 17.32 -13.28
CA ASN A 82 -0.17 16.80 -14.62
C ASN A 82 0.38 15.36 -14.56
N ILE A 83 1.45 15.13 -13.79
CA ILE A 83 2.02 13.78 -13.58
C ILE A 83 0.97 12.82 -13.02
N LYS A 84 0.14 13.28 -12.06
CA LYS A 84 -0.94 12.45 -11.50
C LYS A 84 -1.99 12.08 -12.55
N ALA A 85 -2.33 12.99 -13.45
CA ALA A 85 -3.28 12.75 -14.54
C ALA A 85 -2.71 11.77 -15.57
N GLU A 86 -1.46 11.96 -15.99
CA GLU A 86 -0.76 11.07 -16.93
C GLU A 86 -0.63 9.63 -16.41
N ASN A 87 -0.40 9.48 -15.12
CA ASN A 87 -0.20 8.17 -14.49
C ASN A 87 -1.51 7.48 -14.07
N LYS A 88 -2.65 8.17 -14.12
CA LYS A 88 -3.98 7.60 -13.82
C LYS A 88 -4.32 6.36 -14.68
N PRO A 89 -4.18 6.35 -16.02
CA PRO A 89 -4.44 5.15 -16.82
C PRO A 89 -3.49 3.99 -16.50
N LYS A 90 -2.20 4.29 -16.27
CA LYS A 90 -1.19 3.30 -15.87
C LYS A 90 -1.56 2.64 -14.54
N TYR A 91 -2.02 3.44 -13.57
CA TYR A 91 -2.51 2.92 -12.29
C TYR A 91 -3.68 1.94 -12.47
N TYR A 92 -4.68 2.27 -13.29
CA TYR A 92 -5.82 1.36 -13.47
C TYR A 92 -5.41 0.06 -14.16
N ARG A 93 -4.45 0.11 -15.09
CA ARG A 93 -3.86 -1.10 -15.68
C ARG A 93 -3.16 -1.94 -14.61
N ALA A 94 -2.30 -1.33 -13.79
CA ALA A 94 -1.60 -2.01 -12.70
C ALA A 94 -2.59 -2.62 -11.69
N LEU A 95 -3.64 -1.88 -11.33
CA LEU A 95 -4.68 -2.33 -10.41
C LEU A 95 -5.40 -3.60 -10.91
N ARG A 96 -5.74 -3.65 -12.19
CA ARG A 96 -6.39 -4.82 -12.79
C ARG A 96 -5.46 -6.03 -12.77
N LEU A 97 -4.19 -5.85 -13.17
CA LEU A 97 -3.18 -6.89 -13.15
C LEU A 97 -2.94 -7.41 -11.73
N PHE A 98 -2.84 -6.50 -10.76
CA PHE A 98 -2.70 -6.82 -9.35
C PHE A 98 -3.88 -7.65 -8.82
N ASN A 99 -5.12 -7.20 -9.05
CA ASN A 99 -6.30 -7.94 -8.57
C ASN A 99 -6.40 -9.34 -9.19
N ASN A 100 -6.08 -9.48 -10.47
CA ASN A 100 -6.00 -10.79 -11.13
C ASN A 100 -4.92 -11.66 -10.48
N ARG A 101 -3.70 -11.13 -10.27
CA ARG A 101 -2.60 -11.83 -9.58
C ARG A 101 -3.02 -12.29 -8.19
N MET A 102 -3.67 -11.42 -7.40
CA MET A 102 -4.12 -11.75 -6.03
C MET A 102 -5.19 -12.85 -6.00
N ASN A 103 -6.06 -12.90 -7.00
CA ASN A 103 -7.08 -13.94 -7.11
C ASN A 103 -6.48 -15.30 -7.50
N VAL A 104 -5.43 -15.31 -8.33
CA VAL A 104 -4.69 -16.53 -8.70
C VAL A 104 -3.82 -17.03 -7.55
N LEU A 105 -3.01 -16.16 -6.94
CA LEU A 105 -2.06 -16.56 -5.88
C LEU A 105 -2.75 -16.83 -4.54
N TYR A 106 -3.80 -16.06 -4.22
CA TYR A 106 -4.46 -16.12 -2.91
C TYR A 106 -5.99 -16.24 -3.07
N PRO A 107 -6.49 -17.34 -3.65
CA PRO A 107 -7.93 -17.49 -3.93
C PRO A 107 -8.78 -17.54 -2.65
N LYS A 108 -8.24 -18.13 -1.57
CA LYS A 108 -8.97 -18.36 -0.31
C LYS A 108 -9.12 -17.11 0.58
N THR A 109 -8.50 -16.00 0.23
CA THR A 109 -8.52 -14.77 1.06
C THR A 109 -9.35 -13.65 0.47
N GLY A 110 -10.00 -13.87 -0.67
CA GLY A 110 -10.81 -12.85 -1.36
C GLY A 110 -12.02 -12.35 -0.57
N ALA A 111 -12.66 -13.22 0.21
CA ALA A 111 -13.77 -12.81 1.07
C ALA A 111 -13.31 -12.02 2.31
N ARG A 112 -12.13 -12.34 2.83
CA ARG A 112 -11.63 -11.74 4.09
C ARG A 112 -10.96 -10.39 3.85
N CYS A 113 -10.09 -10.31 2.85
CA CYS A 113 -9.35 -9.09 2.53
C CYS A 113 -10.10 -8.28 1.48
N PRO A 114 -10.32 -6.96 1.68
CA PRO A 114 -10.99 -6.14 0.70
C PRO A 114 -10.22 -6.14 -0.63
N LEU A 115 -10.92 -5.92 -1.74
CA LEU A 115 -10.26 -5.64 -3.01
C LEU A 115 -9.55 -4.28 -2.94
N LEU A 116 -8.45 -4.14 -3.66
CA LEU A 116 -7.88 -2.82 -3.88
C LEU A 116 -8.80 -2.15 -4.90
N THR A 117 -9.54 -1.14 -4.46
CA THR A 117 -10.53 -0.44 -5.30
C THR A 117 -10.16 1.03 -5.51
N THR A 118 -10.87 1.63 -6.46
CA THR A 118 -10.69 3.02 -6.88
C THR A 118 -11.51 3.98 -6.01
N ARG A 119 -12.45 3.50 -5.20
CA ARG A 119 -13.32 4.31 -4.35
C ARG A 119 -12.92 4.19 -2.88
N SER A 120 -12.57 5.32 -2.27
CA SER A 120 -12.98 5.53 -0.88
C SER A 120 -14.48 5.73 -0.89
N ASN A 121 -15.19 5.01 -0.03
CA ASN A 121 -16.48 5.54 0.43
C ASN A 121 -16.25 6.90 1.09
#